data_AF-A0A3B8RY81-F1
#
_entry.id   AF-A0A3B8RY81-F1
#
_cell.length_a   1.000
_cell.length_b   1.000
_cell.length_c   1.000
_cell.angle_alpha   90.00
_cell.angle_beta   90.00
_cell.angle_gamma   90.00
#
_symmetry.space_group_name_H-M   'P 1'
#
loop_
_entity.id
_entity.type
_entity.pdbx_description
1 polymer ?
#
loop_
_entity_poly.entity_id
_entity_poly.type
_entity_poly.pdbx_seq_one_letter_code
_entity_poly.pdbx_strand_id
1 'polypeptide(L)'
;MNKELSPSGFVADPAFSAHDSIFIAEEDVLDFCYKMFGVTADASKLKYIINLGLLPVYRSEKQNLILKSDVASLLDSICIPERTTANNLRYDKLFEQDAIRINSGTIIDLSHQESVRVPTFFSAARNLISAHKLLKNPSNETKYNISYFPGSRLTTLSERVVKYVNSQLVREKNVDMDTTSQFARSAYYMGSKRLLCGFLIEAISSALPESGVVVDLMCGSGVDSGAFSKMWKTFSSDAQQFCTTLAVVHGGGFNRTAAQDLISRLMPITQQHFNALQLPLAGALEKEDNLFCHDINDFLLEEYMNFLKNCPTLSNNVSTAHWKPRTEVMLRRKNHSIYPYCLFTAYFANIYFGLRQCVEIDSLRFSIDQLQDENEKNWALGALIATVSALGTTYGGHFAQPLVRNYNDITLKKLSTIIDKRSFSITHEFAVRLLNLSEQSQNSLRQVEIVPGPWENALRTLDEKLENKTVLVYVDAPYKREEYSRYYHVLETLVSYTYPSRTGIGLTPKPGERFRSEFFSKTESKISDTLIRVITNILQRGWICAWSYSNSGKARIHEVIRSVYQKIHCDIRSYSVPHVHKSQGGAKPKKITEYLIIFSTKE
;
A
#
# COMPACT_ATOMS: atom_id res chain seq x y z
N MET A 1 -23.58 27.19 -15.04
CA MET A 1 -22.66 27.27 -16.21
C MET A 1 -21.23 27.04 -15.72
N ASN A 2 -20.85 25.78 -15.55
CA ASN A 2 -19.48 25.30 -15.32
C ASN A 2 -19.52 23.84 -15.76
N LYS A 3 -19.20 23.56 -17.03
CA LYS A 3 -18.97 22.19 -17.49
C LYS A 3 -17.53 21.86 -17.12
N GLU A 4 -17.37 21.04 -16.09
CA GLU A 4 -16.10 20.38 -15.79
C GLU A 4 -15.61 19.66 -17.04
N LEU A 5 -14.36 19.93 -17.40
CA LEU A 5 -13.64 19.20 -18.45
C LEU A 5 -13.33 17.79 -17.90
N SER A 6 -14.31 16.89 -17.97
CA SER A 6 -14.06 15.46 -17.79
C SER A 6 -13.22 14.95 -18.99
N PRO A 7 -12.09 14.25 -18.77
CA PRO A 7 -11.24 13.76 -19.85
C PRO A 7 -11.79 12.48 -20.51
N SER A 8 -13.11 12.35 -20.64
CA SER A 8 -13.78 11.20 -21.26
C SER A 8 -13.77 11.23 -22.79
N GLY A 9 -12.87 11.99 -23.41
CA GLY A 9 -12.71 12.12 -24.86
C GLY A 9 -11.36 11.61 -25.35
N PHE A 10 -10.98 10.38 -25.00
CA PHE A 10 -9.83 9.71 -25.60
C PHE A 10 -10.30 8.87 -26.77
N VAL A 11 -10.33 9.45 -27.96
CA VAL A 11 -10.41 8.66 -29.19
C VAL A 11 -9.00 8.14 -29.48
N ALA A 12 -8.76 6.86 -29.18
CA ALA A 12 -7.61 6.13 -29.70
C ALA A 12 -7.82 5.93 -31.21
N ASP A 13 -6.94 6.53 -32.01
CA ASP A 13 -6.90 6.34 -33.46
C ASP A 13 -6.68 4.84 -33.77
N PRO A 14 -7.59 4.15 -34.50
CA PRO A 14 -7.56 2.70 -34.60
C PRO A 14 -6.78 2.25 -35.83
N ALA A 15 -5.55 1.78 -35.62
CA ALA A 15 -4.83 1.03 -36.65
C ALA A 15 -3.85 0.01 -36.04
N PHE A 16 -4.37 -1.02 -35.35
CA PHE A 16 -3.56 -2.21 -35.06
C PHE A 16 -4.36 -3.46 -35.42
N SER A 17 -3.86 -4.19 -36.42
CA SER A 17 -4.45 -5.43 -36.93
C SER A 17 -4.20 -6.58 -35.96
N ALA A 18 -5.04 -7.62 -36.00
CA ALA A 18 -5.06 -8.74 -35.06
C ALA A 18 -3.79 -9.61 -34.99
N HIS A 19 -2.77 -9.32 -35.82
CA HIS A 19 -1.47 -10.03 -35.84
C HIS A 19 -0.28 -9.18 -35.38
N ASP A 20 -0.48 -7.90 -35.06
CA ASP A 20 0.58 -7.01 -34.62
C ASP A 20 0.88 -7.18 -33.13
N SER A 21 2.14 -7.54 -32.80
CA SER A 21 2.63 -7.52 -31.42
C SER A 21 2.33 -6.16 -30.77
N ILE A 22 1.63 -6.15 -29.62
CA ILE A 22 1.35 -4.95 -28.82
C ILE A 22 2.62 -4.28 -28.27
N PHE A 23 3.72 -5.03 -28.25
CA PHE A 23 5.05 -4.57 -27.86
C PHE A 23 5.93 -4.38 -29.09
N ILE A 24 6.87 -3.44 -28.97
CA ILE A 24 8.02 -3.26 -29.87
C ILE A 24 9.31 -3.36 -29.06
N ALA A 25 10.38 -3.80 -29.72
CA ALA A 25 11.71 -3.75 -29.10
C ALA A 25 12.13 -2.28 -28.92
N GLU A 26 12.87 -1.98 -27.86
CA GLU A 26 13.41 -0.64 -27.62
C GLU A 26 14.24 -0.11 -28.81
N GLU A 27 15.00 -0.99 -29.45
CA GLU A 27 15.83 -0.68 -30.63
C GLU A 27 15.00 -0.34 -31.89
N ASP A 28 13.78 -0.85 -31.99
CA ASP A 28 12.90 -0.66 -33.16
C ASP A 28 11.98 0.57 -33.03
N VAL A 29 12.02 1.30 -31.90
CA VAL A 29 11.08 2.39 -31.63
C VAL A 29 11.17 3.52 -32.66
N LEU A 30 12.38 3.88 -33.09
CA LEU A 30 12.59 4.95 -34.07
C LEU A 30 12.00 4.57 -35.43
N ASP A 31 12.27 3.34 -35.86
CA ASP A 31 11.73 2.74 -37.07
C ASP A 31 10.21 2.67 -37.03
N PHE A 32 9.65 2.28 -35.90
CA PHE A 32 8.21 2.25 -35.66
C PHE A 32 7.59 3.65 -35.79
N CYS A 33 8.21 4.68 -35.20
CA CYS A 33 7.72 6.06 -35.30
C CYS A 33 7.64 6.53 -36.76
N TYR A 34 8.68 6.24 -37.55
CA TYR A 34 8.74 6.60 -38.96
C TYR A 34 7.71 5.82 -39.79
N LYS A 35 7.67 4.49 -39.64
CA LYS A 35 6.78 3.62 -40.43
C LYS A 35 5.29 3.84 -40.12
N MET A 36 4.96 4.05 -38.84
CA MET A 36 3.57 4.12 -38.38
C MET A 36 2.99 5.54 -38.46
N PHE A 37 3.79 6.56 -38.16
CA PHE A 37 3.30 7.94 -38.04
C PHE A 37 3.94 8.91 -39.05
N GLY A 38 4.94 8.46 -39.82
CA GLY A 38 5.68 9.33 -40.74
C GLY A 38 6.57 10.35 -40.04
N VAL A 39 6.89 10.15 -38.74
CA VAL A 39 7.63 11.14 -37.95
C VAL A 39 9.01 10.62 -37.55
N THR A 40 10.03 11.46 -37.70
CA THR A 40 11.39 11.18 -37.23
C THR A 40 11.52 11.46 -35.73
N ALA A 41 11.76 10.41 -34.95
CA ALA A 41 12.05 10.50 -33.52
C ALA A 41 13.55 10.70 -33.24
N ASP A 42 13.89 11.42 -32.18
CA ASP A 42 15.25 11.65 -31.72
C ASP A 42 15.66 10.57 -30.69
N ALA A 43 16.73 9.83 -31.01
CA ALA A 43 17.24 8.75 -30.15
C ALA A 43 17.68 9.23 -28.76
N SER A 44 18.23 10.45 -28.66
CA SER A 44 18.70 11.02 -27.39
C SER A 44 17.51 11.41 -26.52
N LYS A 45 16.45 11.99 -27.11
CA LYS A 45 15.20 12.31 -26.40
C LYS A 45 14.48 11.05 -25.93
N LEU A 46 14.41 10.03 -26.78
CA LEU A 46 13.84 8.73 -26.42
C LEU A 46 14.58 8.14 -25.20
N LYS A 47 15.91 8.07 -25.27
CA LYS A 47 16.74 7.56 -24.17
C LYS A 47 16.58 8.39 -22.89
N TYR A 48 16.45 9.71 -23.01
CA TYR A 48 16.23 10.60 -21.88
C TYR A 48 14.88 10.32 -21.19
N ILE A 49 13.79 10.24 -21.96
CA ILE A 49 12.44 9.94 -21.45
C ILE A 49 12.37 8.55 -20.80
N ILE A 50 13.04 7.55 -21.37
CA ILE A 50 13.17 6.21 -20.78
C ILE A 50 13.92 6.28 -19.46
N ASN A 51 15.08 6.94 -19.42
CA ASN A 51 15.91 7.05 -18.21
C ASN A 51 15.21 7.84 -17.09
N LEU A 52 14.42 8.86 -17.45
CA LEU A 52 13.55 9.55 -16.50
C LEU A 52 12.45 8.63 -15.96
N GLY A 53 12.07 7.55 -16.64
CA GLY A 53 10.97 6.67 -16.25
C GLY A 53 9.59 7.16 -16.68
N LEU A 54 9.52 8.07 -17.67
CA LEU A 54 8.27 8.54 -18.26
C LEU A 54 7.76 7.61 -19.38
N LEU A 55 8.64 6.78 -19.96
CA LEU A 55 8.25 5.71 -20.86
C LEU A 55 8.57 4.36 -20.21
N PRO A 56 7.56 3.60 -19.79
CA PRO A 56 7.79 2.32 -19.13
C PRO A 56 8.45 1.29 -20.06
N VAL A 57 9.49 0.63 -19.55
CA VAL A 57 10.23 -0.42 -20.25
C VAL A 57 10.08 -1.73 -19.50
N TYR A 58 9.77 -2.81 -20.24
CA TYR A 58 9.62 -4.16 -19.72
C TYR A 58 10.75 -5.05 -20.21
N ARG A 59 11.47 -5.68 -19.28
CA ARG A 59 12.58 -6.56 -19.62
C ARG A 59 12.07 -7.94 -20.01
N SER A 60 12.47 -8.42 -21.18
CA SER A 60 12.36 -9.83 -21.59
C SER A 60 13.74 -10.51 -21.50
N GLU A 61 13.81 -11.82 -21.74
CA GLU A 61 15.07 -12.59 -21.75
C GLU A 61 16.03 -12.10 -22.84
N LYS A 62 15.48 -11.66 -23.98
CA LYS A 62 16.27 -11.30 -25.18
C LYS A 62 16.45 -9.80 -25.37
N GLN A 63 15.45 -8.99 -25.02
CA GLN A 63 15.44 -7.55 -25.31
C GLN A 63 14.51 -6.78 -24.36
N ASN A 64 14.64 -5.45 -24.39
CA ASN A 64 13.70 -4.54 -23.74
C ASN A 64 12.50 -4.31 -24.64
N LEU A 65 11.31 -4.32 -24.05
CA LEU A 65 10.03 -4.18 -24.73
C LEU A 65 9.29 -2.94 -24.24
N ILE A 66 8.66 -2.23 -25.16
CA ILE A 66 7.86 -1.03 -24.89
C ILE A 66 6.48 -1.22 -25.54
N LEU A 67 5.42 -0.76 -24.88
CA LEU A 67 4.07 -0.79 -25.45
C LEU A 67 3.96 0.22 -26.60
N LYS A 68 3.39 -0.22 -27.73
CA LYS A 68 3.13 0.65 -28.89
C LYS A 68 2.25 1.85 -28.52
N SER A 69 1.21 1.63 -27.70
CA SER A 69 0.30 2.68 -27.22
C SER A 69 1.02 3.74 -26.39
N ASP A 70 2.01 3.34 -25.59
CA ASP A 70 2.78 4.26 -24.78
C ASP A 70 3.75 5.11 -25.59
N VAL A 71 4.37 4.54 -26.63
CA VAL A 71 5.17 5.32 -27.59
C VAL A 71 4.32 6.33 -28.32
N ALA A 72 3.16 5.89 -28.84
CA ALA A 72 2.24 6.77 -29.57
C ALA A 72 1.81 7.99 -28.75
N SER A 73 1.58 7.83 -27.43
CA SER A 73 1.18 8.94 -26.56
C SER A 73 2.32 9.87 -26.15
N LEU A 74 3.59 9.54 -26.43
CA LEU A 74 4.75 10.41 -26.21
C LEU A 74 5.34 10.97 -27.50
N LEU A 75 4.74 10.65 -28.66
CA LEU A 75 5.32 10.92 -29.97
C LEU A 75 5.80 12.38 -30.12
N ASP A 76 4.94 13.35 -29.79
CA ASP A 76 5.27 14.78 -29.91
C ASP A 76 6.43 15.24 -29.02
N SER A 77 6.74 14.51 -27.95
CA SER A 77 7.86 14.79 -27.04
C SER A 77 9.18 14.15 -27.47
N ILE A 78 9.14 13.10 -28.29
CA ILE A 78 10.35 12.43 -28.83
C ILE A 78 10.67 12.86 -30.27
N CYS A 79 9.75 13.51 -30.98
CA CYS A 79 9.92 13.88 -32.38
C CYS A 79 10.75 15.15 -32.60
N ILE A 80 11.43 15.18 -33.76
CA ILE A 80 12.18 16.35 -34.23
C ILE A 80 11.19 17.30 -34.95
N PRO A 81 11.10 18.59 -34.58
CA PRO A 81 10.24 19.53 -35.30
C PRO A 81 10.70 19.69 -36.77
N GLU A 82 9.76 19.72 -37.72
CA GLU A 82 10.03 19.85 -39.17
C GLU A 82 10.71 21.16 -39.60
N ARG A 83 10.98 22.10 -38.67
CA ARG A 83 11.64 23.39 -38.96
C ARG A 83 12.78 23.66 -37.99
N THR A 84 13.94 23.08 -38.27
CA THR A 84 15.22 23.62 -37.75
C THR A 84 16.23 23.66 -38.88
N THR A 85 16.53 24.88 -39.36
CA THR A 85 17.72 25.16 -40.17
C THR A 85 18.97 24.71 -39.39
N ALA A 86 19.95 24.17 -40.09
CA ALA A 86 21.12 23.46 -39.53
C ALA A 86 21.94 24.24 -38.48
N ASN A 87 21.77 25.56 -38.36
CA ASN A 87 22.47 26.41 -37.39
C ASN A 87 21.84 26.44 -35.98
N ASN A 88 20.56 26.05 -35.79
CA ASN A 88 19.93 26.02 -34.45
C ASN A 88 20.14 24.69 -33.69
N LEU A 89 20.49 23.61 -34.41
CA LEU A 89 20.69 22.27 -33.84
C LEU A 89 21.82 22.17 -32.80
N ARG A 90 22.79 23.09 -32.80
CA ARG A 90 23.90 23.10 -31.82
C ARG A 90 23.57 23.82 -30.52
N TYR A 91 22.73 24.85 -30.56
CA TYR A 91 22.35 25.64 -29.39
C TYR A 91 21.21 24.96 -28.58
N ASP A 92 20.22 24.34 -29.25
CA ASP A 92 19.14 23.62 -28.57
C ASP A 92 19.67 22.38 -27.80
N LYS A 93 20.69 21.70 -28.33
CA LYS A 93 21.31 20.53 -27.68
C LYS A 93 22.00 20.81 -26.33
N LEU A 94 22.39 22.05 -26.06
CA LEU A 94 23.05 22.45 -24.81
C LEU A 94 22.07 22.71 -23.66
N PHE A 95 20.81 23.01 -23.95
CA PHE A 95 19.76 23.30 -22.97
C PHE A 95 18.66 22.22 -22.87
N GLU A 96 18.58 21.28 -23.82
CA GLU A 96 17.59 20.20 -23.82
C GLU A 96 17.89 19.03 -22.85
N GLN A 97 19.07 18.97 -22.21
CA GLN A 97 19.42 17.82 -21.34
C GLN A 97 18.58 17.75 -20.06
N ASP A 98 17.94 18.85 -19.65
CA ASP A 98 17.09 18.90 -18.47
C ASP A 98 15.71 19.50 -18.75
N ALA A 99 15.20 19.36 -19.97
CA ALA A 99 13.87 19.86 -20.32
C ALA A 99 13.06 18.82 -21.10
N ILE A 100 11.78 18.69 -20.76
CA ILE A 100 10.81 17.86 -21.48
C ILE A 100 9.93 18.80 -22.31
N ARG A 101 10.13 18.78 -23.63
CA ARG A 101 9.27 19.52 -24.56
C ARG A 101 8.02 18.70 -24.86
N ILE A 102 6.86 19.20 -24.45
CA ILE A 102 5.58 18.52 -24.70
C ILE A 102 5.05 18.88 -26.09
N ASN A 103 5.11 20.16 -26.45
CA ASN A 103 4.75 20.68 -27.76
C ASN A 103 5.44 22.03 -28.01
N SER A 104 5.09 22.73 -29.10
CA SER A 104 5.71 24.01 -29.47
C SER A 104 5.52 25.12 -28.43
N GLY A 105 4.50 25.04 -27.58
CA GLY A 105 4.16 26.07 -26.60
C GLY A 105 4.15 25.58 -25.15
N THR A 106 4.64 24.38 -24.84
CA THR A 106 4.68 23.83 -23.47
C THR A 106 5.96 23.03 -23.22
N ILE A 107 6.70 23.43 -22.19
CA ILE A 107 7.99 22.84 -21.78
C ILE A 107 8.01 22.68 -20.26
N ILE A 108 8.55 21.55 -19.79
CA ILE A 108 8.87 21.31 -18.38
C ILE A 108 10.38 21.37 -18.22
N ASP A 109 10.87 22.35 -17.49
CA ASP A 109 12.27 22.45 -17.09
C ASP A 109 12.48 21.65 -15.79
N LEU A 110 13.51 20.82 -15.75
CA LEU A 110 13.89 19.99 -14.61
C LEU A 110 15.18 20.52 -13.99
N SER A 111 15.29 20.40 -12.68
CA SER A 111 16.58 20.54 -11.99
C SER A 111 17.40 19.26 -12.12
N HIS A 112 18.73 19.40 -12.11
CA HIS A 112 19.66 18.28 -12.14
C HIS A 112 19.59 17.37 -10.90
N GLN A 113 18.99 17.82 -9.79
CA GLN A 113 18.88 17.02 -8.57
C GLN A 113 17.69 16.05 -8.63
N GLU A 114 17.93 14.84 -9.13
CA GLU A 114 16.90 13.78 -9.22
C GLU A 114 16.25 13.44 -7.87
N SER A 115 16.97 13.61 -6.75
CA SER A 115 16.50 13.28 -5.41
C SER A 115 15.34 14.15 -4.90
N VAL A 116 15.04 15.25 -5.59
CA VAL A 116 13.98 16.19 -5.20
C VAL A 116 12.62 15.78 -5.80
N ARG A 117 12.60 14.90 -6.81
CA ARG A 117 11.36 14.55 -7.53
C ARG A 117 10.47 13.64 -6.70
N VAL A 118 9.23 14.09 -6.48
CA VAL A 118 8.18 13.29 -5.83
C VAL A 118 7.59 12.28 -6.82
N PRO A 119 7.14 11.08 -6.38
CA PRO A 119 6.56 10.06 -7.25
C PRO A 119 5.41 10.56 -8.16
N THR A 120 4.58 11.48 -7.67
CA THR A 120 3.46 12.06 -8.41
C THR A 120 3.87 12.80 -9.68
N PHE A 121 5.10 13.32 -9.74
CA PHE A 121 5.62 13.98 -10.94
C PHE A 121 5.56 13.04 -12.16
N PHE A 122 5.89 11.76 -12.01
CA PHE A 122 6.00 10.83 -13.14
C PHE A 122 4.63 10.57 -13.79
N SER A 123 3.61 10.30 -12.99
CA SER A 123 2.23 10.15 -13.47
C SER A 123 1.65 11.46 -13.99
N ALA A 124 1.91 12.58 -13.32
CA ALA A 124 1.42 13.90 -13.72
C ALA A 124 2.00 14.36 -15.07
N ALA A 125 3.32 14.23 -15.24
CA ALA A 125 3.99 14.54 -16.50
C ALA A 125 3.50 13.63 -17.63
N ARG A 126 3.35 12.32 -17.37
CA ARG A 126 2.79 11.36 -18.35
C ARG A 126 1.40 11.76 -18.80
N ASN A 127 0.52 12.09 -17.86
CA ASN A 127 -0.85 12.51 -18.13
C ASN A 127 -0.89 13.82 -18.93
N LEU A 128 -0.08 14.81 -18.55
CA LEU A 128 0.01 16.09 -19.24
C LEU A 128 0.50 15.91 -20.69
N ILE A 129 1.52 15.07 -20.90
CA ILE A 129 1.99 14.75 -22.26
C ILE A 129 0.89 14.05 -23.05
N SER A 130 0.17 13.10 -22.47
CA SER A 130 -0.93 12.43 -23.17
C SER A 130 -2.08 13.39 -23.54
N ALA A 131 -2.42 14.33 -22.65
CA ALA A 131 -3.57 15.22 -22.81
C ALA A 131 -3.30 16.49 -23.63
N HIS A 132 -2.03 16.77 -24.01
CA HIS A 132 -1.64 18.09 -24.51
C HIS A 132 -2.39 18.55 -25.76
N LYS A 133 -2.79 17.63 -26.66
CA LYS A 133 -3.55 17.96 -27.88
C LYS A 133 -4.94 18.52 -27.56
N LEU A 134 -5.60 17.99 -26.53
CA LEU A 134 -6.91 18.43 -26.06
C LEU A 134 -6.82 19.77 -25.29
N LEU A 135 -5.65 20.06 -24.74
CA LEU A 135 -5.37 21.27 -23.94
C LEU A 135 -4.84 22.44 -24.77
N LYS A 136 -4.81 22.35 -26.10
CA LYS A 136 -4.34 23.44 -26.97
C LYS A 136 -5.39 24.55 -27.05
N ASN A 137 -4.98 25.79 -26.78
CA ASN A 137 -5.77 26.99 -27.07
C ASN A 137 -5.51 27.49 -28.51
N PRO A 138 -6.42 28.25 -29.14
CA PRO A 138 -6.01 29.18 -30.20
C PRO A 138 -4.91 30.09 -29.64
N SER A 139 -3.90 30.39 -30.45
CA SER A 139 -2.67 31.10 -30.06
C SER A 139 -2.93 32.31 -29.14
N ASN A 140 -2.59 32.18 -27.86
CA ASN A 140 -2.46 33.29 -26.92
C ASN A 140 -0.99 33.74 -26.88
N GLU A 141 -0.76 35.05 -26.82
CA GLU A 141 0.60 35.62 -26.68
C GLU A 141 1.13 35.55 -25.23
N THR A 142 0.27 35.25 -24.25
CA THR A 142 0.64 35.24 -22.83
C THR A 142 1.43 33.98 -22.46
N LYS A 143 2.65 34.18 -21.96
CA LYS A 143 3.52 33.11 -21.44
C LYS A 143 3.30 32.93 -19.93
N TYR A 144 2.83 31.76 -19.54
CA TYR A 144 2.67 31.36 -18.15
C TYR A 144 3.89 30.60 -17.67
N ASN A 145 4.25 30.81 -16.41
CA ASN A 145 5.35 30.12 -15.79
C ASN A 145 5.01 29.70 -14.35
N ILE A 146 5.01 28.40 -14.09
CA ILE A 146 4.44 27.78 -12.89
C ILE A 146 5.49 26.86 -12.25
N SER A 147 5.65 26.92 -10.93
CA SER A 147 6.41 25.88 -10.22
C SER A 147 5.63 24.57 -10.30
N TYR A 148 6.26 23.53 -10.85
CA TYR A 148 5.58 22.29 -11.19
C TYR A 148 6.25 21.14 -10.46
N PHE A 149 5.74 20.75 -9.29
CA PHE A 149 6.37 19.79 -8.36
C PHE A 149 7.79 20.19 -7.91
N PRO A 150 8.28 19.66 -6.77
CA PRO A 150 9.64 19.95 -6.31
C PRO A 150 10.69 19.57 -7.36
N GLY A 151 11.55 20.54 -7.71
CA GLY A 151 12.64 20.33 -8.67
C GLY A 151 12.23 20.48 -10.14
N SER A 152 11.04 20.98 -10.45
CA SER A 152 10.63 21.28 -11.84
C SER A 152 9.77 22.54 -11.98
N ARG A 153 9.75 23.09 -13.21
CA ARG A 153 9.07 24.33 -13.58
C ARG A 153 8.41 24.15 -14.94
N LEU A 154 7.16 24.56 -15.08
CA LEU A 154 6.41 24.43 -16.33
C LEU A 154 6.21 25.81 -16.96
N THR A 155 6.58 25.91 -18.23
CA THR A 155 6.34 27.07 -19.07
C THR A 155 5.31 26.70 -20.14
N THR A 156 4.21 27.45 -20.25
CA THR A 156 3.18 27.19 -21.28
C THR A 156 2.56 28.46 -21.85
N LEU A 157 2.08 28.39 -23.10
CA LEU A 157 1.23 29.40 -23.75
C LEU A 157 -0.27 29.08 -23.64
N SER A 158 -0.64 27.97 -23.00
CA SER A 158 -2.04 27.53 -22.89
C SER A 158 -2.58 27.69 -21.47
N GLU A 159 -3.61 28.52 -21.30
CA GLU A 159 -4.33 28.65 -20.03
C GLU A 159 -5.03 27.34 -19.62
N ARG A 160 -5.43 26.49 -20.59
CA ARG A 160 -6.00 25.17 -20.30
C ARG A 160 -4.96 24.25 -19.66
N VAL A 161 -3.70 24.32 -20.09
CA VAL A 161 -2.59 23.61 -19.45
C VAL A 161 -2.38 24.13 -18.03
N VAL A 162 -2.44 25.44 -17.80
CA VAL A 162 -2.36 26.03 -16.45
C VAL A 162 -3.43 25.45 -15.53
N LYS A 163 -4.70 25.42 -15.96
CA LYS A 163 -5.81 24.86 -15.18
C LYS A 163 -5.62 23.37 -14.90
N TYR A 164 -5.18 22.62 -15.90
CA TYR A 164 -4.90 21.19 -15.77
C TYR A 164 -3.80 20.92 -14.73
N VAL A 165 -2.67 21.63 -14.84
CA VAL A 165 -1.52 21.51 -13.93
C VAL A 165 -1.90 21.90 -12.50
N ASN A 166 -2.67 22.99 -12.32
CA ASN A 166 -3.15 23.38 -11.00
C ASN A 166 -4.01 22.27 -10.36
N SER A 167 -4.82 21.55 -11.14
CA SER A 167 -5.58 20.41 -10.63
C SER A 167 -4.67 19.27 -10.15
N GLN A 168 -3.55 19.01 -10.85
CA GLN A 168 -2.55 18.00 -10.44
C GLN A 168 -1.88 18.38 -9.12
N LEU A 169 -1.49 19.65 -8.96
CA LEU A 169 -0.87 20.16 -7.73
C LEU A 169 -1.83 20.14 -6.53
N VAL A 170 -3.12 20.43 -6.75
CA VAL A 170 -4.15 20.32 -5.71
C VAL A 170 -4.33 18.86 -5.27
N ARG A 171 -4.38 17.91 -6.22
CA ARG A 171 -4.45 16.48 -5.89
C ARG A 171 -3.26 16.04 -5.04
N GLU A 172 -2.03 16.41 -5.41
CA GLU A 172 -0.84 16.08 -4.63
C GLU A 172 -0.91 16.62 -3.21
N LYS A 173 -1.28 17.90 -3.05
CA LYS A 173 -1.38 18.53 -1.72
C LYS A 173 -2.40 17.82 -0.82
N ASN A 174 -3.54 17.41 -1.38
CA ASN A 174 -4.57 16.70 -0.63
C ASN A 174 -4.10 15.32 -0.15
N VAL A 175 -3.19 14.68 -0.89
CA VAL A 175 -2.61 13.38 -0.51
C VAL A 175 -1.49 13.54 0.52
N ASP A 176 -0.60 14.53 0.32
CA ASP A 176 0.62 14.71 1.11
C ASP A 176 0.37 15.12 2.57
N MET A 177 -0.68 15.92 2.85
CA MET A 177 -0.96 16.42 4.21
C MET A 177 -1.10 15.33 5.29
N ASP A 178 -1.43 14.09 4.92
CA ASP A 178 -1.54 12.97 5.87
C ASP A 178 -0.28 12.08 5.93
N THR A 179 0.73 12.31 5.08
CA THR A 179 1.96 11.50 5.07
C THR A 179 2.93 11.87 6.21
N THR A 180 2.77 13.06 6.80
CA THR A 180 3.75 13.68 7.71
C THR A 180 3.62 13.26 9.18
N SER A 181 2.47 12.72 9.61
CA SER A 181 2.31 12.25 10.99
C SER A 181 3.08 10.95 11.25
N GLN A 182 4.20 11.06 11.97
CA GLN A 182 5.01 9.93 12.45
C GLN A 182 4.26 9.03 13.45
N PHE A 183 3.31 9.59 14.21
CA PHE A 183 2.50 8.86 15.20
C PHE A 183 1.31 8.12 14.59
N ALA A 184 0.82 8.58 13.44
CA ALA A 184 -0.18 7.85 12.64
C ALA A 184 0.46 6.82 11.70
N ARG A 185 1.61 6.25 12.10
CA ARG A 185 2.05 5.00 11.49
C ARG A 185 0.98 3.96 11.82
N SER A 186 0.12 3.69 10.83
CA SER A 186 -0.60 2.42 10.75
C SER A 186 0.40 1.29 10.93
N ALA A 187 -0.12 0.12 11.29
CA ALA A 187 0.66 -1.09 11.49
C ALA A 187 1.81 -1.20 10.48
N TYR A 188 3.02 -1.50 10.95
CA TYR A 188 4.16 -1.76 10.08
C TYR A 188 3.79 -2.89 9.13
N TYR A 189 3.50 -2.52 7.90
CA TYR A 189 3.12 -3.42 6.83
C TYR A 189 4.16 -3.30 5.73
N MET A 190 4.93 -4.37 5.59
CA MET A 190 5.88 -4.57 4.51
C MET A 190 5.18 -4.43 3.16
N GLY A 191 5.74 -3.59 2.29
CA GLY A 191 5.16 -3.29 0.98
C GLY A 191 4.17 -2.13 0.98
N SER A 192 4.00 -1.39 2.09
CA SER A 192 3.14 -0.20 2.10
C SER A 192 3.55 0.81 1.04
N LYS A 193 2.58 1.25 0.23
CA LYS A 193 2.75 2.19 -0.88
C LYS A 193 2.50 3.65 -0.52
N ARG A 194 2.61 4.01 0.76
CA ARG A 194 2.37 5.39 1.24
C ARG A 194 3.06 6.47 0.42
N LEU A 195 4.31 6.23 0.01
CA LEU A 195 5.09 7.19 -0.80
C LEU A 195 4.62 7.27 -2.27
N LEU A 196 3.84 6.30 -2.74
CA LEU A 196 3.33 6.20 -4.11
C LEU A 196 1.87 6.64 -4.24
N CYS A 197 1.17 7.00 -3.15
CA CYS A 197 -0.25 7.33 -3.21
C CYS A 197 -0.56 8.47 -4.20
N GLY A 198 0.25 9.54 -4.21
CA GLY A 198 0.06 10.63 -5.17
C GLY A 198 0.29 10.19 -6.62
N PHE A 199 1.28 9.32 -6.86
CA PHE A 199 1.51 8.68 -8.16
C PHE A 199 0.30 7.86 -8.62
N LEU A 200 -0.25 7.02 -7.73
CA LEU A 200 -1.41 6.17 -8.02
C LEU A 200 -2.66 7.00 -8.32
N ILE A 201 -2.98 7.99 -7.48
CA ILE A 201 -4.14 8.86 -7.64
C ILE A 201 -4.06 9.63 -8.94
N GLU A 202 -2.91 10.24 -9.23
CA GLU A 202 -2.76 11.01 -10.47
C GLU A 202 -2.87 10.10 -11.70
N ALA A 203 -2.25 8.93 -11.71
CA ALA A 203 -2.37 8.00 -12.83
C ALA A 203 -3.83 7.53 -13.03
N ILE A 204 -4.53 7.16 -11.96
CA ILE A 204 -5.95 6.73 -11.98
C ILE A 204 -6.88 7.86 -12.44
N SER A 205 -6.60 9.11 -12.09
CA SER A 205 -7.41 10.27 -12.49
C SER A 205 -7.51 10.48 -14.01
N SER A 206 -6.60 9.88 -14.79
CA SER A 206 -6.65 9.91 -16.25
C SER A 206 -7.63 8.89 -16.87
N ALA A 207 -8.06 7.91 -16.07
CA ALA A 207 -8.88 6.79 -16.49
C ALA A 207 -10.25 6.75 -15.79
N LEU A 208 -10.39 7.39 -14.62
CA LEU A 208 -11.61 7.38 -13.82
C LEU A 208 -12.12 8.81 -13.56
N PRO A 209 -13.38 9.14 -13.90
CA PRO A 209 -13.97 10.43 -13.56
C PRO A 209 -14.20 10.58 -12.04
N GLU A 210 -14.44 11.79 -11.55
CA GLU A 210 -14.67 12.07 -10.12
C GLU A 210 -15.93 11.36 -9.57
N SER A 211 -16.93 11.12 -10.41
CA SER A 211 -18.13 10.35 -10.05
C SER A 211 -17.91 8.83 -10.01
N GLY A 212 -16.70 8.37 -10.37
CA GLY A 212 -16.33 6.97 -10.41
C GLY A 212 -16.16 6.33 -9.02
N VAL A 213 -16.04 5.01 -9.03
CA VAL A 213 -15.84 4.19 -7.83
C VAL A 213 -14.51 3.45 -7.93
N VAL A 214 -13.73 3.45 -6.85
CA VAL A 214 -12.50 2.65 -6.74
C VAL A 214 -12.74 1.45 -5.85
N VAL A 215 -12.27 0.28 -6.28
CA VAL A 215 -12.26 -0.95 -5.49
C VAL A 215 -10.82 -1.36 -5.28
N ASP A 216 -10.32 -1.22 -4.05
CA ASP A 216 -9.03 -1.76 -3.64
C ASP A 216 -9.19 -3.26 -3.29
N LEU A 217 -8.88 -4.13 -4.25
CA LEU A 217 -9.23 -5.55 -4.18
C LEU A 217 -8.35 -6.37 -3.24
N MET A 218 -7.17 -5.84 -2.89
CA MET A 218 -6.14 -6.46 -2.05
C MET A 218 -5.48 -5.40 -1.17
N CYS A 219 -6.26 -4.81 -0.27
CA CYS A 219 -5.92 -3.53 0.34
C CYS A 219 -4.71 -3.53 1.30
N GLY A 220 -4.29 -4.71 1.81
CA GLY A 220 -3.07 -4.84 2.61
C GLY A 220 -2.99 -3.84 3.78
N SER A 221 -2.10 -2.85 3.67
CA SER A 221 -1.92 -1.81 4.70
C SER A 221 -3.07 -0.81 4.84
N GLY A 222 -3.99 -0.79 3.87
CA GLY A 222 -5.13 0.13 3.82
C GLY A 222 -4.80 1.57 3.43
N VAL A 223 -3.51 1.90 3.24
CA VAL A 223 -3.06 3.27 2.94
C VAL A 223 -3.57 3.75 1.58
N ASP A 224 -3.56 2.89 0.56
CA ASP A 224 -4.04 3.24 -0.78
C ASP A 224 -5.56 3.43 -0.78
N SER A 225 -6.31 2.55 -0.10
CA SER A 225 -7.74 2.72 0.15
C SER A 225 -8.07 4.09 0.78
N GLY A 226 -7.33 4.49 1.82
CA GLY A 226 -7.48 5.80 2.45
C GLY A 226 -7.20 6.95 1.49
N ALA A 227 -6.12 6.85 0.72
CA ALA A 227 -5.78 7.85 -0.29
C ALA A 227 -6.87 7.95 -1.38
N PHE A 228 -7.39 6.83 -1.87
CA PHE A 228 -8.48 6.80 -2.85
C PHE A 228 -9.75 7.43 -2.31
N SER A 229 -10.09 7.22 -1.03
CA SER A 229 -11.32 7.77 -0.40
C SER A 229 -11.41 9.31 -0.44
N LYS A 230 -10.25 9.98 -0.50
CA LYS A 230 -10.19 11.45 -0.64
C LYS A 230 -10.75 11.92 -1.98
N MET A 231 -10.64 11.10 -3.03
CA MET A 231 -11.00 11.45 -4.39
C MET A 231 -12.28 10.77 -4.85
N TRP A 232 -12.44 9.47 -4.57
CA TRP A 232 -13.53 8.64 -5.06
C TRP A 232 -14.26 7.94 -3.93
N LYS A 233 -15.47 7.42 -4.23
CA LYS A 233 -16.08 6.40 -3.38
C LYS A 233 -15.20 5.15 -3.43
N THR A 234 -14.83 4.61 -2.26
CA THR A 234 -13.86 3.51 -2.17
C THR A 234 -14.44 2.30 -1.44
N PHE A 235 -14.28 1.14 -2.06
CA PHE A 235 -14.49 -0.17 -1.44
C PHE A 235 -13.14 -0.85 -1.23
N SER A 236 -12.97 -1.55 -0.12
CA SER A 236 -11.74 -2.28 0.20
C SER A 236 -12.03 -3.72 0.54
N SER A 237 -11.24 -4.61 -0.04
CA SER A 237 -11.29 -6.05 0.17
C SER A 237 -9.89 -6.59 0.42
N ASP A 238 -9.82 -7.63 1.24
CA ASP A 238 -8.63 -8.44 1.42
C ASP A 238 -9.04 -9.84 1.87
N ALA A 239 -8.15 -10.81 1.70
CA ALA A 239 -8.33 -12.14 2.28
C ALA A 239 -8.09 -12.16 3.80
N GLN A 240 -7.41 -11.16 4.35
CA GLN A 240 -7.11 -11.01 5.77
C GLN A 240 -7.94 -9.88 6.39
N GLN A 241 -8.68 -10.17 7.45
CA GLN A 241 -9.63 -9.21 8.04
C GLN A 241 -8.95 -8.00 8.67
N PHE A 242 -7.71 -8.15 9.14
CA PHE A 242 -6.97 -7.00 9.70
C PHE A 242 -6.65 -5.95 8.63
N CYS A 243 -6.46 -6.35 7.36
CA CYS A 243 -6.19 -5.42 6.25
C CYS A 243 -7.40 -4.52 5.99
N THR A 244 -8.60 -5.09 5.92
CA THR A 244 -9.83 -4.30 5.73
C THR A 244 -10.13 -3.40 6.92
N THR A 245 -9.81 -3.84 8.14
CA THR A 245 -9.94 -3.00 9.34
C THR A 245 -8.98 -1.80 9.29
N LEU A 246 -7.74 -2.01 8.82
CA LEU A 246 -6.78 -0.93 8.61
C LEU A 246 -7.26 0.04 7.51
N ALA A 247 -7.84 -0.46 6.42
CA ALA A 247 -8.37 0.37 5.34
C ALA A 247 -9.46 1.34 5.83
N VAL A 248 -10.35 0.90 6.72
CA VAL A 248 -11.38 1.75 7.33
C VAL A 248 -10.78 2.93 8.09
N VAL A 249 -9.78 2.68 8.94
CA VAL A 249 -9.20 3.74 9.79
C VAL A 249 -8.30 4.73 9.04
N HIS A 250 -8.00 4.47 7.77
CA HIS A 250 -7.38 5.45 6.86
C HIS A 250 -8.41 6.27 6.08
N GLY A 251 -9.68 5.92 6.14
CA GLY A 251 -10.78 6.65 5.52
C GLY A 251 -11.33 7.79 6.38
N GLY A 252 -12.37 8.44 5.86
CA GLY A 252 -13.20 9.38 6.62
C GLY A 252 -14.17 8.66 7.56
N GLY A 253 -14.99 9.44 8.27
CA GLY A 253 -16.12 8.91 9.03
C GLY A 253 -15.93 8.77 10.54
N PHE A 254 -14.84 9.30 11.08
CA PHE A 254 -14.65 9.42 12.52
C PHE A 254 -13.97 10.74 12.87
N ASN A 255 -13.98 11.12 14.14
CA ASN A 255 -13.42 12.40 14.56
C ASN A 255 -12.86 12.33 15.98
N ARG A 256 -11.98 13.28 16.30
CA ARG A 256 -11.26 13.32 17.59
C ARG A 256 -12.20 13.38 18.80
N THR A 257 -13.34 14.06 18.72
CA THR A 257 -14.30 14.16 19.84
C THR A 257 -14.99 12.81 20.10
N ALA A 258 -15.44 12.12 19.05
CA ALA A 258 -16.00 10.78 19.15
C ALA A 258 -14.97 9.79 19.71
N ALA A 259 -13.70 9.91 19.32
CA ALA A 259 -12.62 9.11 19.87
C ALA A 259 -12.40 9.33 21.38
N GLN A 260 -12.45 10.58 21.85
CA GLN A 260 -12.33 10.90 23.28
C GLN A 260 -13.47 10.31 24.11
N ASP A 261 -14.70 10.41 23.61
CA ASP A 261 -15.87 9.79 24.23
C ASP A 261 -15.74 8.26 24.28
N LEU A 262 -15.35 7.65 23.15
CA LEU A 262 -15.13 6.22 23.03
C LEU A 262 -14.08 5.70 24.02
N ILE A 263 -12.94 6.40 24.14
CA ILE A 263 -11.91 6.08 25.13
C ILE A 263 -12.50 6.13 26.55
N SER A 264 -13.25 7.18 26.88
CA SER A 264 -13.83 7.36 28.21
C SER A 264 -14.81 6.23 28.58
N ARG A 265 -15.52 5.67 27.60
CA ARG A 265 -16.40 4.50 27.78
C ARG A 265 -15.63 3.17 27.86
N LEU A 266 -14.56 3.02 27.08
CA LEU A 266 -13.78 1.78 27.03
C LEU A 266 -12.90 1.56 28.27
N MET A 267 -12.32 2.63 28.82
CA MET A 267 -11.31 2.52 29.89
C MET A 267 -11.84 1.82 31.16
N PRO A 268 -13.04 2.12 31.68
CA PRO A 268 -13.57 1.41 32.85
C PRO A 268 -13.74 -0.10 32.63
N ILE A 269 -14.26 -0.51 31.47
CA ILE A 269 -14.47 -1.92 31.11
C ILE A 269 -13.11 -2.62 30.95
N THR A 270 -12.16 -1.94 30.33
CA THR A 270 -10.78 -2.41 30.14
C THR A 270 -10.12 -2.63 31.50
N GLN A 271 -10.25 -1.69 32.43
CA GLN A 271 -9.68 -1.80 33.77
C GLN A 271 -10.31 -2.95 34.58
N GLN A 272 -11.64 -3.10 34.50
CA GLN A 272 -12.33 -4.21 35.15
C GLN A 272 -11.82 -5.56 34.66
N HIS A 273 -11.70 -5.72 33.33
CA HIS A 273 -11.15 -6.94 32.75
C HIS A 273 -9.68 -7.16 33.13
N PHE A 274 -8.87 -6.10 33.08
CA PHE A 274 -7.46 -6.13 33.47
C PHE A 274 -7.30 -6.68 34.89
N ASN A 275 -8.06 -6.16 35.85
CA ASN A 275 -8.03 -6.61 37.24
C ASN A 275 -8.38 -8.10 37.36
N ALA A 276 -9.40 -8.57 36.65
CA ALA A 276 -9.81 -9.98 36.69
C ALA A 276 -8.73 -10.92 36.14
N LEU A 277 -8.07 -10.55 35.03
CA LEU A 277 -7.01 -11.36 34.42
C LEU A 277 -5.68 -11.23 35.17
N GLN A 278 -5.42 -10.11 35.83
CA GLN A 278 -4.24 -9.87 36.66
C GLN A 278 -4.22 -10.79 37.89
N LEU A 279 -5.35 -11.03 38.54
CA LEU A 279 -5.43 -11.82 39.79
C LEU A 279 -4.66 -13.16 39.74
N PRO A 280 -4.91 -14.07 38.75
CA PRO A 280 -4.17 -15.33 38.66
C PRO A 280 -2.70 -15.19 38.25
N LEU A 281 -2.27 -13.98 37.83
CA LEU A 281 -0.95 -13.67 37.27
C LEU A 281 -0.14 -12.68 38.13
N ALA A 282 -0.66 -12.24 39.29
CA ALA A 282 -0.12 -11.12 40.06
C ALA A 282 1.38 -11.24 40.34
N GLY A 283 1.83 -12.40 40.83
CA GLY A 283 3.25 -12.62 41.13
C GLY A 283 4.16 -12.70 39.90
N ALA A 284 3.64 -13.01 38.71
CA ALA A 284 4.43 -12.95 37.48
C ALA A 284 4.50 -11.52 36.93
N LEU A 285 3.42 -10.74 37.07
CA LEU A 285 3.38 -9.33 36.67
C LEU A 285 4.28 -8.47 37.55
N GLU A 286 4.23 -8.64 38.87
CA GLU A 286 5.10 -7.94 39.82
C GLU A 286 6.59 -8.20 39.52
N LYS A 287 6.94 -9.45 39.18
CA LYS A 287 8.30 -9.80 38.76
C LYS A 287 8.70 -9.08 37.46
N GLU A 288 7.83 -9.03 36.46
CA GLU A 288 8.12 -8.31 35.22
C GLU A 288 8.34 -6.81 35.47
N ASP A 289 7.46 -6.19 36.26
CA ASP A 289 7.56 -4.76 36.59
C ASP A 289 8.88 -4.45 37.31
N ASN A 290 9.26 -5.28 38.29
CA ASN A 290 10.52 -5.13 39.01
C ASN A 290 11.72 -5.23 38.06
N LEU A 291 11.72 -6.18 37.12
CA LEU A 291 12.82 -6.35 36.16
C LEU A 291 12.99 -5.10 35.27
N PHE A 292 11.90 -4.43 34.91
CA PHE A 292 11.97 -3.26 34.03
C PHE A 292 12.36 -1.96 34.76
N CYS A 293 12.43 -1.97 36.10
CA CYS A 293 12.91 -0.85 36.89
C CYS A 293 14.42 -0.88 37.19
N HIS A 294 15.14 -1.96 36.85
CA HIS A 294 16.57 -2.11 37.13
C HIS A 294 17.45 -1.63 35.99
N ASP A 295 18.67 -1.23 36.32
CA ASP A 295 19.70 -0.90 35.32
C ASP A 295 20.09 -2.14 34.51
N ILE A 296 20.32 -1.93 33.21
CA ILE A 296 20.67 -3.01 32.28
C ILE A 296 22.12 -3.44 32.52
N ASN A 297 22.28 -4.64 33.08
CA ASN A 297 23.57 -5.27 33.37
C ASN A 297 23.46 -6.80 33.25
N ASP A 298 24.57 -7.51 33.43
CA ASP A 298 24.61 -8.98 33.32
C ASP A 298 23.74 -9.68 34.38
N PHE A 299 23.59 -9.08 35.57
CA PHE A 299 22.71 -9.61 36.61
C PHE A 299 21.23 -9.57 36.17
N LEU A 300 20.76 -8.43 35.66
CA LEU A 300 19.40 -8.30 35.13
C LEU A 300 19.17 -9.25 33.94
N LEU A 301 20.19 -9.46 33.11
CA LEU A 301 20.10 -10.42 32.01
C LEU A 301 19.82 -11.84 32.52
N GLU A 302 20.55 -12.29 33.53
CA GLU A 302 20.32 -13.61 34.15
C GLU A 302 18.93 -13.70 34.79
N GLU A 303 18.51 -12.68 35.54
CA GLU A 303 17.19 -12.65 36.16
C GLU A 303 16.07 -12.66 35.12
N TYR A 304 16.21 -11.90 34.04
CA TYR A 304 15.23 -11.86 32.95
C TYR A 304 15.16 -13.21 32.22
N MET A 305 16.30 -13.86 31.95
CA MET A 305 16.33 -15.21 31.38
C MET A 305 15.62 -16.22 32.28
N ASN A 306 15.84 -16.13 33.60
CA ASN A 306 15.16 -16.99 34.58
C ASN A 306 13.66 -16.71 34.64
N PHE A 307 13.24 -15.44 34.56
CA PHE A 307 11.83 -15.05 34.45
C PHE A 307 11.20 -15.67 33.20
N LEU A 308 11.83 -15.54 32.03
CA LEU A 308 11.33 -16.11 30.79
C LEU A 308 11.16 -17.62 30.87
N LYS A 309 12.09 -18.34 31.50
CA LYS A 309 12.04 -19.80 31.65
C LYS A 309 10.87 -20.25 32.54
N ASN A 310 10.59 -19.50 33.61
CA ASN A 310 9.61 -19.88 34.63
C ASN A 310 8.24 -19.22 34.44
N CYS A 311 8.10 -18.26 33.53
CA CYS A 311 6.83 -17.59 33.27
C CYS A 311 5.78 -18.60 32.78
N PRO A 312 4.55 -18.61 33.34
CA PRO A 312 3.54 -19.62 33.02
C PRO A 312 2.86 -19.31 31.68
N THR A 313 3.57 -19.56 30.59
CA THR A 313 3.10 -19.39 29.20
C THR A 313 2.89 -20.75 28.54
N LEU A 314 2.13 -20.78 27.45
CA LEU A 314 1.94 -22.01 26.68
C LEU A 314 3.28 -22.57 26.14
N SER A 315 4.18 -21.70 25.70
CA SER A 315 5.48 -22.09 25.14
C SER A 315 6.41 -22.75 26.14
N ASN A 316 6.35 -22.31 27.40
CA ASN A 316 7.18 -22.88 28.47
C ASN A 316 6.57 -24.15 29.08
N ASN A 317 5.30 -24.45 28.79
CA ASN A 317 4.55 -25.54 29.42
C ASN A 317 4.56 -25.46 30.96
N VAL A 318 4.63 -24.26 31.50
CA VAL A 318 4.60 -23.98 32.95
C VAL A 318 3.19 -23.55 33.34
N SER A 319 2.73 -23.97 34.52
CA SER A 319 1.43 -23.62 35.08
C SER A 319 1.57 -23.34 36.57
N THR A 320 0.72 -22.46 37.09
CA THR A 320 0.60 -22.20 38.52
C THR A 320 -0.67 -22.85 39.06
N ALA A 321 -0.90 -22.74 40.38
CA ALA A 321 -2.16 -23.17 40.99
C ALA A 321 -3.37 -22.43 40.40
N HIS A 322 -3.19 -21.16 40.01
CA HIS A 322 -4.27 -20.25 39.60
C HIS A 322 -4.31 -19.97 38.10
N TRP A 323 -3.24 -20.31 37.36
CA TRP A 323 -3.14 -20.04 35.92
C TRP A 323 -2.58 -21.24 35.15
N LYS A 324 -3.39 -21.78 34.24
CA LYS A 324 -3.06 -22.96 33.43
C LYS A 324 -3.27 -22.67 31.94
N PRO A 325 -2.30 -22.05 31.23
CA PRO A 325 -2.47 -21.57 29.85
C PRO A 325 -3.07 -22.60 28.89
N ARG A 326 -2.60 -23.85 28.97
CA ARG A 326 -3.05 -24.93 28.10
C ARG A 326 -4.53 -25.24 28.30
N THR A 327 -4.99 -25.27 29.55
CA THR A 327 -6.39 -25.50 29.90
C THR A 327 -7.26 -24.33 29.43
N GLU A 328 -6.85 -23.09 29.68
CA GLU A 328 -7.57 -21.89 29.24
C GLU A 328 -7.75 -21.86 27.71
N VAL A 329 -6.69 -22.21 26.96
CA VAL A 329 -6.72 -22.32 25.50
C VAL A 329 -7.66 -23.44 25.05
N MET A 330 -7.64 -24.61 25.69
CA MET A 330 -8.50 -25.74 25.33
C MET A 330 -9.99 -25.42 25.57
N LEU A 331 -10.31 -24.71 26.65
CA LEU A 331 -11.66 -24.24 26.94
C LEU A 331 -12.12 -23.22 25.88
N ARG A 332 -11.28 -22.23 25.58
CA ARG A 332 -11.64 -21.15 24.63
C ARG A 332 -11.60 -21.54 23.16
N ARG A 333 -11.00 -22.67 22.82
CA ARG A 333 -11.19 -23.30 21.50
C ARG A 333 -12.63 -23.74 21.26
N LYS A 334 -13.36 -24.11 22.33
CA LYS A 334 -14.78 -24.48 22.23
C LYS A 334 -15.69 -23.27 22.29
N ASN A 335 -15.35 -22.28 23.12
CA ASN A 335 -16.07 -21.03 23.23
C ASN A 335 -15.09 -19.88 23.52
N HIS A 336 -14.77 -19.10 22.48
CA HIS A 336 -13.83 -17.99 22.58
C HIS A 336 -14.32 -16.79 23.41
N SER A 337 -15.62 -16.72 23.72
CA SER A 337 -16.23 -15.61 24.46
C SER A 337 -16.16 -15.78 25.99
N ILE A 338 -15.50 -16.83 26.49
CA ILE A 338 -15.36 -17.08 27.92
C ILE A 338 -14.56 -15.95 28.59
N TYR A 339 -15.17 -15.33 29.60
CA TYR A 339 -14.52 -14.35 30.47
C TYR A 339 -13.59 -15.04 31.51
N PRO A 340 -12.40 -14.48 31.79
CA PRO A 340 -11.78 -13.35 31.10
C PRO A 340 -11.20 -13.75 29.73
N TYR A 341 -11.15 -12.82 28.79
CA TYR A 341 -10.38 -12.92 27.54
C TYR A 341 -8.90 -13.06 27.87
N CYS A 342 -8.17 -13.97 27.22
CA CYS A 342 -6.78 -14.25 27.61
C CYS A 342 -5.90 -14.81 26.47
N LEU A 343 -6.26 -14.50 25.22
CA LEU A 343 -5.61 -15.07 24.04
C LEU A 343 -4.15 -14.65 23.94
N PHE A 344 -3.89 -13.35 24.02
CA PHE A 344 -2.54 -12.79 23.89
C PHE A 344 -1.69 -13.21 25.09
N THR A 345 -2.29 -13.22 26.28
CA THR A 345 -1.67 -13.65 27.52
C THR A 345 -1.25 -15.12 27.45
N ALA A 346 -2.08 -15.99 26.86
CA ALA A 346 -1.77 -17.41 26.72
C ALA A 346 -0.76 -17.70 25.59
N TYR A 347 -0.88 -17.04 24.44
CA TYR A 347 -0.03 -17.32 23.27
C TYR A 347 1.21 -16.44 23.17
N PHE A 348 1.08 -15.12 23.23
CA PHE A 348 2.13 -14.21 22.75
C PHE A 348 2.93 -13.53 23.86
N ALA A 349 2.55 -13.73 25.12
CA ALA A 349 3.30 -13.26 26.27
C ALA A 349 4.74 -13.78 26.22
N ASN A 350 5.68 -12.86 26.42
CA ASN A 350 7.11 -13.07 26.35
C ASN A 350 7.71 -13.44 24.97
N ILE A 351 6.88 -13.70 23.96
CA ILE A 351 7.31 -13.96 22.58
C ILE A 351 7.40 -12.66 21.78
N TYR A 352 6.27 -11.94 21.69
CA TYR A 352 6.17 -10.68 20.94
C TYR A 352 5.90 -9.47 21.82
N PHE A 353 5.41 -9.67 23.04
CA PHE A 353 5.02 -8.62 23.97
C PHE A 353 5.40 -8.99 25.40
N GLY A 354 5.46 -8.02 26.30
CA GLY A 354 5.53 -8.28 27.74
C GLY A 354 4.26 -8.99 28.24
N LEU A 355 4.34 -9.61 29.41
CA LEU A 355 3.19 -10.24 30.05
C LEU A 355 2.10 -9.19 30.34
N ARG A 356 2.46 -8.06 30.94
CA ARG A 356 1.56 -6.92 31.20
C ARG A 356 0.92 -6.42 29.91
N GLN A 357 1.71 -6.21 28.87
CA GLN A 357 1.21 -5.77 27.56
C GLN A 357 0.18 -6.76 26.99
N CYS A 358 0.40 -8.06 27.10
CA CYS A 358 -0.59 -9.06 26.66
C CYS A 358 -1.91 -8.99 27.45
N VAL A 359 -1.84 -8.78 28.77
CA VAL A 359 -3.03 -8.60 29.62
C VAL A 359 -3.79 -7.33 29.19
N GLU A 360 -3.08 -6.24 28.89
CA GLU A 360 -3.69 -5.01 28.36
C GLU A 360 -4.34 -5.24 26.99
N ILE A 361 -3.68 -5.95 26.06
CA ILE A 361 -4.24 -6.25 24.74
C ILE A 361 -5.54 -7.06 24.86
N ASP A 362 -5.55 -8.12 25.68
CA ASP A 362 -6.75 -8.93 25.90
C ASP A 362 -7.88 -8.12 26.55
N SER A 363 -7.54 -7.20 27.45
CA SER A 363 -8.50 -6.32 28.13
C SER A 363 -9.13 -5.28 27.20
N LEU A 364 -8.32 -4.66 26.33
CA LEU A 364 -8.84 -3.76 25.29
C LEU A 364 -9.67 -4.54 24.27
N ARG A 365 -9.23 -5.73 23.87
CA ARG A 365 -9.98 -6.54 22.92
C ARG A 365 -11.35 -6.95 23.48
N PHE A 366 -11.42 -7.30 24.76
CA PHE A 366 -12.68 -7.58 25.46
C PHE A 366 -13.60 -6.35 25.48
N SER A 367 -13.08 -5.18 25.86
CA SER A 367 -13.89 -3.96 25.94
C SER A 367 -14.42 -3.51 24.57
N ILE A 368 -13.62 -3.67 23.52
CA ILE A 368 -14.03 -3.45 22.12
C ILE A 368 -15.18 -4.38 21.72
N ASP A 369 -15.19 -5.63 22.16
CA ASP A 369 -16.29 -6.57 21.89
C ASP A 369 -17.60 -6.21 22.60
N GLN A 370 -17.56 -5.34 23.62
CA GLN A 370 -18.77 -4.89 24.32
C GLN A 370 -19.47 -3.73 23.59
N LEU A 371 -18.82 -3.11 22.62
CA LEU A 371 -19.38 -2.02 21.83
C LEU A 371 -20.54 -2.53 20.96
N GLN A 372 -21.62 -1.74 20.91
CA GLN A 372 -22.79 -2.04 20.08
C GLN A 372 -22.69 -1.42 18.68
N ASP A 373 -21.96 -0.32 18.54
CA ASP A 373 -21.74 0.36 17.26
C ASP A 373 -20.57 -0.28 16.52
N GLU A 374 -20.86 -0.86 15.34
CA GLU A 374 -19.85 -1.54 14.52
C GLU A 374 -18.80 -0.58 13.94
N ASN A 375 -19.13 0.70 13.71
CA ASN A 375 -18.14 1.69 13.27
C ASN A 375 -17.17 1.99 14.41
N GLU A 376 -17.65 2.27 15.63
CA GLU A 376 -16.79 2.46 16.80
C GLU A 376 -15.90 1.24 17.06
N LYS A 377 -16.47 0.04 16.92
CA LYS A 377 -15.74 -1.23 17.04
C LYS A 377 -14.61 -1.34 16.03
N ASN A 378 -14.86 -1.02 14.77
CA ASN A 378 -13.84 -1.03 13.70
C ASN A 378 -12.73 -0.01 13.96
N TRP A 379 -13.08 1.21 14.39
CA TRP A 379 -12.10 2.26 14.71
C TRP A 379 -11.22 1.88 15.91
N ALA A 380 -11.82 1.39 17.00
CA ALA A 380 -11.06 0.90 18.14
C ALA A 380 -10.20 -0.32 17.76
N LEU A 381 -10.74 -1.28 17.00
CA LEU A 381 -9.96 -2.44 16.59
C LEU A 381 -8.79 -2.05 15.67
N GLY A 382 -8.99 -1.11 14.73
CA GLY A 382 -7.94 -0.56 13.88
C GLY A 382 -6.83 0.14 14.67
N ALA A 383 -7.19 0.93 15.68
CA ALA A 383 -6.23 1.54 16.59
C ALA A 383 -5.44 0.48 17.39
N LEU A 384 -6.10 -0.58 17.87
CA LEU A 384 -5.44 -1.67 18.57
C LEU A 384 -4.49 -2.46 17.66
N ILE A 385 -4.86 -2.73 16.40
CA ILE A 385 -3.98 -3.35 15.40
C ILE A 385 -2.73 -2.49 15.19
N ALA A 386 -2.88 -1.17 15.06
CA ALA A 386 -1.76 -0.24 14.89
C ALA A 386 -0.84 -0.24 16.13
N THR A 387 -1.40 -0.28 17.35
CA THR A 387 -0.63 -0.38 18.60
C THR A 387 0.16 -1.69 18.67
N VAL A 388 -0.50 -2.83 18.46
CA VAL A 388 0.10 -4.17 18.52
C VAL A 388 1.22 -4.31 17.49
N SER A 389 1.03 -3.76 16.29
CA SER A 389 2.07 -3.77 15.26
C SER A 389 3.27 -2.88 15.60
N ALA A 390 3.05 -1.69 16.17
CA ALA A 390 4.14 -0.79 16.52
C ALA A 390 5.01 -1.32 17.68
N LEU A 391 4.36 -1.86 18.72
CA LEU A 391 5.03 -2.29 19.95
C LEU A 391 5.53 -3.74 19.92
N GLY A 392 5.16 -4.53 18.91
CA GLY A 392 5.65 -5.90 18.76
C GLY A 392 7.19 -5.99 18.75
N THR A 393 7.75 -6.88 19.58
CA THR A 393 9.17 -7.25 19.56
C THR A 393 9.43 -8.31 18.49
N THR A 394 9.55 -7.87 17.24
CA THR A 394 9.71 -8.73 16.06
C THR A 394 11.08 -8.62 15.41
N TYR A 395 11.51 -9.65 14.68
CA TYR A 395 12.60 -9.51 13.71
C TYR A 395 12.07 -8.92 12.40
N GLY A 396 12.69 -7.86 11.88
CA GLY A 396 12.35 -7.29 10.57
C GLY A 396 10.98 -6.63 10.46
N GLY A 397 10.32 -6.33 11.60
CA GLY A 397 9.01 -5.66 11.64
C GLY A 397 7.80 -6.57 11.35
N HIS A 398 8.00 -7.89 11.24
CA HIS A 398 6.91 -8.85 10.98
C HIS A 398 6.83 -9.93 12.07
N PHE A 399 5.64 -10.50 12.27
CA PHE A 399 5.40 -11.54 13.26
C PHE A 399 5.82 -12.94 12.80
N ALA A 400 6.44 -13.14 11.63
CA ALA A 400 6.88 -14.48 11.24
C ALA A 400 7.98 -15.07 12.12
N GLN A 401 8.76 -14.20 12.79
CA GLN A 401 9.84 -14.57 13.70
C GLN A 401 9.93 -13.57 14.86
N PRO A 402 9.97 -14.02 16.12
CA PRO A 402 10.23 -13.15 17.26
C PRO A 402 11.67 -12.63 17.26
N LEU A 403 11.91 -11.53 17.98
CA LEU A 403 13.25 -10.96 18.14
C LEU A 403 14.22 -11.94 18.84
N VAL A 404 13.69 -12.74 19.76
CA VAL A 404 14.41 -13.75 20.55
C VAL A 404 13.78 -15.10 20.26
N ARG A 405 14.60 -16.09 19.86
CA ARG A 405 14.10 -17.44 19.56
C ARG A 405 14.11 -18.33 20.81
N ASN A 406 15.13 -18.18 21.64
CA ASN A 406 15.27 -18.85 22.93
C ASN A 406 15.84 -17.87 23.96
N TYR A 407 15.54 -18.07 25.25
CA TYR A 407 16.09 -17.25 26.34
C TYR A 407 17.63 -17.22 26.33
N ASN A 408 18.30 -18.29 25.87
CA ASN A 408 19.76 -18.34 25.70
C ASN A 408 20.30 -17.39 24.60
N ASP A 409 19.45 -16.89 23.70
CA ASP A 409 19.88 -16.03 22.60
C ASP A 409 19.85 -14.53 22.97
N ILE A 410 19.51 -14.20 24.22
CA ILE A 410 19.39 -12.83 24.70
C ILE A 410 20.78 -12.29 25.03
N THR A 411 21.09 -11.14 24.44
CA THR A 411 22.29 -10.36 24.75
C THR A 411 21.86 -9.07 25.43
N LEU A 412 22.77 -8.37 26.13
CA LEU A 412 22.47 -7.05 26.74
C LEU A 412 21.84 -6.07 25.75
N LYS A 413 22.33 -6.05 24.50
CA LYS A 413 21.76 -5.21 23.43
C LYS A 413 20.31 -5.57 23.12
N LYS A 414 19.99 -6.87 23.01
CA LYS A 414 18.61 -7.32 22.76
C LYS A 414 17.73 -7.04 23.98
N LEU A 415 18.25 -7.25 25.19
CA LEU A 415 17.55 -6.97 26.43
C LEU A 415 17.15 -5.50 26.52
N SER A 416 18.07 -4.58 26.24
CA SER A 416 17.77 -3.14 26.12
C SER A 416 16.63 -2.89 25.14
N THR A 417 16.72 -3.40 23.90
CA THR A 417 15.63 -3.24 22.91
C THR A 417 14.29 -3.82 23.38
N ILE A 418 14.32 -4.92 24.15
CA ILE A 418 13.14 -5.57 24.69
C ILE A 418 12.51 -4.70 25.78
N ILE A 419 13.29 -4.25 26.76
CA ILE A 419 12.81 -3.39 27.86
C ILE A 419 12.28 -2.08 27.28
N ASP A 420 13.02 -1.46 26.36
CA ASP A 420 12.60 -0.23 25.68
C ASP A 420 11.23 -0.38 25.04
N LYS A 421 10.93 -1.52 24.39
CA LYS A 421 9.62 -1.75 23.75
C LYS A 421 8.53 -2.24 24.70
N ARG A 422 8.89 -3.09 25.67
CA ARG A 422 7.92 -3.78 26.55
C ARG A 422 7.51 -2.95 27.76
N SER A 423 8.23 -1.87 28.05
CA SER A 423 7.89 -0.87 29.07
C SER A 423 6.74 0.07 28.66
N PHE A 424 6.42 0.17 27.37
CA PHE A 424 5.27 0.95 26.90
C PHE A 424 3.94 0.32 27.35
N SER A 425 3.02 1.14 27.86
CA SER A 425 1.63 0.74 28.08
C SER A 425 0.87 0.67 26.75
N ILE A 426 0.31 -0.49 26.45
CA ILE A 426 -0.57 -0.71 25.30
C ILE A 426 -1.79 0.20 25.39
N THR A 427 -2.36 0.36 26.58
CA THR A 427 -3.57 1.17 26.82
C THR A 427 -3.33 2.63 26.47
N HIS A 428 -2.21 3.20 26.91
CA HIS A 428 -1.84 4.57 26.57
C HIS A 428 -1.59 4.72 25.06
N GLU A 429 -0.79 3.82 24.48
CA GLU A 429 -0.42 3.86 23.06
C GLU A 429 -1.62 3.63 22.13
N PHE A 430 -2.61 2.85 22.57
CA PHE A 430 -3.93 2.71 21.94
C PHE A 430 -4.69 4.03 21.92
N ALA A 431 -4.82 4.71 23.07
CA ALA A 431 -5.55 5.98 23.15
C ALA A 431 -4.91 7.05 22.24
N VAL A 432 -3.57 7.16 22.27
CA VAL A 432 -2.82 8.09 21.41
C VAL A 432 -3.08 7.79 19.92
N ARG A 433 -3.02 6.53 19.51
CA ARG A 433 -3.26 6.15 18.10
C ARG A 433 -4.70 6.38 17.68
N LEU A 434 -5.68 6.03 18.53
CA LEU A 434 -7.08 6.26 18.22
C LEU A 434 -7.34 7.76 18.00
N LEU A 435 -6.83 8.64 18.87
CA LEU A 435 -6.96 10.08 18.70
C LEU A 435 -6.32 10.59 17.41
N ASN A 436 -5.10 10.15 17.09
CA ASN A 436 -4.38 10.58 15.89
C ASN A 436 -5.04 10.08 14.59
N LEU A 437 -5.46 8.82 14.54
CA LEU A 437 -6.20 8.27 13.39
C LEU A 437 -7.52 9.01 13.18
N SER A 438 -8.22 9.33 14.27
CA SER A 438 -9.49 10.06 14.20
C SER A 438 -9.32 11.50 13.76
N GLU A 439 -8.22 12.16 14.12
CA GLU A 439 -7.89 13.51 13.64
C GLU A 439 -7.58 13.51 12.14
N GLN A 440 -6.84 12.53 11.64
CA GLN A 440 -6.62 12.36 10.20
C GLN A 440 -7.92 12.06 9.45
N SER A 441 -8.81 11.27 10.04
CA SER A 441 -10.11 10.95 9.44
C SER A 441 -10.95 12.21 9.17
N GLN A 442 -10.82 13.26 9.98
CA GLN A 442 -11.53 14.53 9.77
C GLN A 442 -11.13 15.24 8.48
N ASN A 443 -9.93 14.96 7.96
CA ASN A 443 -9.44 15.50 6.69
C ASN A 443 -9.93 14.70 5.48
N SER A 444 -10.57 13.54 5.69
CA SER A 444 -11.15 12.73 4.62
C SER A 444 -12.68 12.81 4.64
N LEU A 445 -13.27 13.15 3.49
CA LEU A 445 -14.72 13.33 3.37
C LEU A 445 -15.48 12.00 3.30
N ARG A 446 -14.86 10.93 2.78
CA ARG A 446 -15.56 9.67 2.46
C ARG A 446 -15.03 8.53 3.30
N GLN A 447 -15.97 7.74 3.82
CA GLN A 447 -15.66 6.45 4.45
C GLN A 447 -15.15 5.45 3.41
N VAL A 448 -14.35 4.50 3.90
CA VAL A 448 -13.97 3.30 3.14
C VAL A 448 -14.94 2.18 3.50
N GLU A 449 -15.62 1.61 2.49
CA GLU A 449 -16.58 0.52 2.70
C GLU A 449 -15.89 -0.84 2.56
N ILE A 450 -16.11 -1.75 3.51
CA ILE A 450 -15.51 -3.10 3.47
C ILE A 450 -16.34 -4.03 2.57
N VAL A 451 -15.65 -4.84 1.78
CA VAL A 451 -16.22 -5.97 1.03
C VAL A 451 -15.47 -7.24 1.44
N PRO A 452 -16.17 -8.37 1.69
CA PRO A 452 -15.52 -9.60 2.09
C PRO A 452 -14.68 -10.19 0.95
N GLY A 453 -13.40 -10.43 1.23
CA GLY A 453 -12.53 -11.19 0.33
C GLY A 453 -12.79 -12.71 0.36
N PRO A 454 -11.96 -13.52 -0.33
CA PRO A 454 -10.91 -13.12 -1.26
C PRO A 454 -11.49 -12.47 -2.53
N TRP A 455 -10.63 -12.09 -3.48
CA TRP A 455 -10.98 -11.27 -4.64
C TRP A 455 -12.20 -11.75 -5.43
N GLU A 456 -12.41 -13.07 -5.61
CA GLU A 456 -13.58 -13.61 -6.31
C GLU A 456 -14.89 -13.27 -5.59
N ASN A 457 -14.91 -13.42 -4.26
CA ASN A 457 -16.07 -13.10 -3.44
C ASN A 457 -16.35 -11.60 -3.45
N ALA A 458 -15.29 -10.79 -3.43
CA ALA A 458 -15.41 -9.35 -3.48
C ALA A 458 -16.01 -8.87 -4.81
N LEU A 459 -15.51 -9.36 -5.95
CA LEU A 459 -16.07 -9.01 -7.26
C LEU A 459 -17.54 -9.42 -7.37
N ARG A 460 -17.90 -10.64 -6.94
CA ARG A 460 -19.30 -11.10 -6.94
C ARG A 460 -20.21 -10.24 -6.06
N THR A 461 -19.75 -9.87 -4.87
CA THR A 461 -20.53 -9.01 -3.95
C THR A 461 -20.73 -7.60 -4.53
N LEU A 462 -19.80 -7.14 -5.36
CA LEU A 462 -19.84 -5.81 -5.96
C LEU A 462 -20.66 -5.75 -7.26
N ASP A 463 -20.88 -6.88 -7.95
CA ASP A 463 -21.71 -6.95 -9.15
C ASP A 463 -23.10 -6.34 -8.91
N GLU A 464 -23.74 -6.70 -7.79
CA GLU A 464 -25.06 -6.18 -7.41
C GLU A 464 -25.01 -4.73 -6.91
N LYS A 465 -23.92 -4.34 -6.23
CA LYS A 465 -23.80 -3.02 -5.59
C LYS A 465 -23.40 -1.90 -6.54
N LEU A 466 -22.70 -2.22 -7.63
CA LEU A 466 -22.07 -1.25 -8.53
C LEU A 466 -22.67 -1.25 -9.94
N GLU A 467 -23.89 -1.75 -10.09
CA GLU A 467 -24.61 -1.70 -11.36
C GLU A 467 -24.69 -0.26 -11.90
N ASN A 468 -24.41 -0.08 -13.19
CA ASN A 468 -24.40 1.21 -13.89
C ASN A 468 -23.43 2.25 -13.31
N LYS A 469 -22.35 1.83 -12.65
CA LYS A 469 -21.25 2.71 -12.20
C LYS A 469 -20.01 2.52 -13.05
N THR A 470 -19.26 3.61 -13.26
CA THR A 470 -17.89 3.53 -13.75
C THR A 470 -16.99 3.08 -12.62
N VAL A 471 -16.53 1.83 -12.67
CA VAL A 471 -15.72 1.20 -11.62
C VAL A 471 -14.29 0.99 -12.10
N LEU A 472 -13.34 1.34 -11.25
CA LEU A 472 -11.94 0.95 -11.39
C LEU A 472 -11.54 0.06 -10.22
N VAL A 473 -11.04 -1.12 -10.55
CA VAL A 473 -10.52 -2.08 -9.57
C VAL A 473 -9.00 -1.94 -9.53
N TYR A 474 -8.50 -1.50 -8.39
CA TYR A 474 -7.07 -1.46 -8.08
C TYR A 474 -6.62 -2.83 -7.58
N VAL A 475 -5.55 -3.35 -8.19
CA VAL A 475 -4.98 -4.66 -7.85
C VAL A 475 -3.51 -4.49 -7.45
N ASP A 476 -3.23 -4.67 -6.16
CA ASP A 476 -1.87 -4.76 -5.62
C ASP A 476 -1.56 -6.17 -5.13
N ALA A 477 -1.30 -7.07 -6.08
CA ALA A 477 -1.04 -8.46 -5.76
C ALA A 477 0.35 -8.67 -5.13
N PRO A 478 0.53 -9.64 -4.20
CA PRO A 478 1.82 -9.94 -3.59
C PRO A 478 2.95 -10.16 -4.61
N TYR A 479 4.06 -9.42 -4.45
CA TYR A 479 5.19 -9.47 -5.39
C TYR A 479 6.05 -10.74 -5.27
N LYS A 480 6.09 -11.34 -4.07
CA LYS A 480 6.95 -12.48 -3.72
C LYS A 480 6.18 -13.52 -2.91
N ARG A 481 6.79 -14.69 -2.78
CA ARG A 481 6.29 -15.84 -1.99
C ARG A 481 6.34 -15.61 -0.47
N GLU A 482 6.41 -14.35 -0.02
CA GLU A 482 6.38 -14.05 1.41
C GLU A 482 5.01 -14.46 1.92
N GLU A 483 4.97 -15.33 2.91
CA GLU A 483 3.72 -15.84 3.47
C GLU A 483 3.10 -14.73 4.33
N TYR A 484 2.38 -13.78 3.72
CA TYR A 484 1.74 -12.66 4.44
C TYR A 484 0.88 -13.16 5.61
N SER A 485 0.19 -14.29 5.42
CA SER A 485 -0.53 -15.02 6.48
C SER A 485 0.35 -15.35 7.70
N ARG A 486 1.62 -15.75 7.48
CA ARG A 486 2.62 -16.01 8.53
C ARG A 486 3.16 -14.72 9.13
N TYR A 487 3.42 -13.72 8.29
CA TYR A 487 4.06 -12.45 8.67
C TYR A 487 3.15 -11.59 9.54
N TYR A 488 1.84 -11.67 9.35
CA TYR A 488 0.86 -10.87 10.10
C TYR A 488 -0.05 -11.74 10.95
N HIS A 489 0.44 -12.91 11.36
CA HIS A 489 -0.45 -13.88 11.99
C HIS A 489 -0.99 -13.43 13.34
N VAL A 490 -0.22 -12.64 14.08
CA VAL A 490 -0.64 -12.03 15.35
C VAL A 490 -1.79 -11.05 15.12
N LEU A 491 -1.71 -10.20 14.09
CA LEU A 491 -2.76 -9.22 13.77
C LEU A 491 -4.06 -9.89 13.31
N GLU A 492 -3.98 -10.90 12.45
CA GLU A 492 -5.15 -11.68 12.05
C GLU A 492 -5.78 -12.44 13.24
N THR A 493 -4.95 -12.90 14.17
CA THR A 493 -5.43 -13.55 15.41
C THR A 493 -6.13 -12.54 16.32
N LEU A 494 -5.63 -11.30 16.42
CA LEU A 494 -6.24 -10.23 17.20
C LEU A 494 -7.66 -9.93 16.73
N VAL A 495 -7.83 -9.80 15.41
CA VAL A 495 -9.11 -9.43 14.79
C VAL A 495 -10.13 -10.56 14.90
N SER A 496 -9.76 -11.76 14.45
CA SER A 496 -10.65 -12.93 14.54
C SER A 496 -10.91 -13.39 15.98
N TYR A 497 -9.99 -13.07 16.90
CA TYR A 497 -9.97 -13.51 18.29
C TYR A 497 -10.25 -15.01 18.47
N THR A 498 -9.71 -15.82 17.56
CA THR A 498 -9.83 -17.28 17.56
C THR A 498 -8.61 -17.94 18.23
N TYR A 499 -8.76 -19.16 18.73
CA TYR A 499 -7.70 -19.93 19.40
C TYR A 499 -7.12 -21.06 18.50
N PRO A 500 -6.48 -20.75 17.36
CA PRO A 500 -6.00 -21.76 16.42
C PRO A 500 -4.91 -22.65 17.04
N SER A 501 -4.60 -23.76 16.38
CA SER A 501 -3.42 -24.55 16.74
C SER A 501 -2.14 -23.77 16.41
N ARG A 502 -1.05 -24.05 17.11
CA ARG A 502 0.19 -23.27 17.05
C ARG A 502 1.38 -24.18 16.77
N THR A 503 2.31 -23.71 15.94
CA THR A 503 3.55 -24.43 15.60
C THR A 503 4.73 -23.49 15.47
N GLY A 504 5.92 -24.02 15.72
CA GLY A 504 7.18 -23.29 15.63
C GLY A 504 7.34 -22.22 16.71
N ILE A 505 8.51 -21.59 16.70
CA ILE A 505 8.93 -20.61 17.70
C ILE A 505 8.06 -19.35 17.69
N GLY A 506 7.57 -18.95 16.52
CA GLY A 506 6.67 -17.80 16.37
C GLY A 506 5.20 -18.10 16.65
N LEU A 507 4.85 -19.32 17.08
CA LEU A 507 3.46 -19.76 17.28
C LEU A 507 2.53 -19.45 16.08
N THR A 508 3.04 -19.72 14.88
CA THR A 508 2.27 -19.57 13.66
C THR A 508 1.21 -20.66 13.58
N PRO A 509 -0.01 -20.36 13.09
CA PRO A 509 -1.04 -21.37 12.90
C PRO A 509 -0.61 -22.53 12.01
N LYS A 510 -1.16 -23.73 12.25
CA LYS A 510 -0.84 -24.90 11.42
C LYS A 510 -1.25 -24.66 9.96
N PRO A 511 -0.49 -25.22 8.99
CA PRO A 511 -0.92 -25.21 7.59
C PRO A 511 -2.34 -25.78 7.45
N GLY A 512 -3.20 -25.04 6.73
CA GLY A 512 -4.61 -25.42 6.51
C GLY A 512 -5.62 -24.72 7.41
N GLU A 513 -5.21 -24.13 8.54
CA GLU A 513 -6.12 -23.35 9.42
C GLU A 513 -6.31 -21.90 8.97
N ARG A 514 -5.69 -21.50 7.86
CA ARG A 514 -5.77 -20.15 7.31
C ARG A 514 -5.84 -20.16 5.80
N PHE A 515 -6.43 -19.11 5.26
CA PHE A 515 -6.44 -18.85 3.83
C PHE A 515 -5.02 -18.88 3.25
N ARG A 516 -4.88 -19.57 2.12
CA ARG A 516 -3.63 -19.65 1.36
C ARG A 516 -3.87 -19.04 0.00
N SER A 517 -3.27 -17.87 -0.22
CA SER A 517 -3.38 -17.18 -1.51
C SER A 517 -2.72 -17.96 -2.64
N GLU A 518 -3.37 -17.94 -3.80
CA GLU A 518 -2.86 -18.53 -5.05
C GLU A 518 -1.62 -17.80 -5.57
N PHE A 519 -1.42 -16.54 -5.17
CA PHE A 519 -0.20 -15.78 -5.43
C PHE A 519 1.03 -16.35 -4.70
N PHE A 520 0.84 -17.25 -3.70
CA PHE A 520 1.92 -17.93 -2.97
C PHE A 520 2.37 -19.23 -3.64
N SER A 521 2.79 -19.13 -4.91
CA SER A 521 3.35 -20.24 -5.68
C SER A 521 4.89 -20.17 -5.78
N LYS A 522 5.52 -21.34 -5.86
CA LYS A 522 6.93 -21.47 -6.27
C LYS A 522 7.08 -21.27 -7.79
N THR A 523 6.06 -21.68 -8.54
CA THR A 523 6.02 -21.63 -10.01
C THR A 523 5.52 -20.27 -10.46
N GLU A 524 6.35 -19.58 -11.26
CA GLU A 524 6.06 -18.26 -11.84
C GLU A 524 4.80 -18.28 -12.71
N SER A 525 4.63 -19.29 -13.58
CA SER A 525 3.47 -19.40 -14.46
C SER A 525 2.14 -19.35 -13.71
N LYS A 526 2.04 -20.04 -12.56
CA LYS A 526 0.81 -20.02 -11.74
C LYS A 526 0.46 -18.62 -11.21
N ILE A 527 1.48 -17.80 -10.89
CA ILE A 527 1.26 -16.42 -10.43
C ILE A 527 0.76 -15.59 -11.61
N SER A 528 1.41 -15.71 -12.76
CA SER A 528 0.97 -15.05 -14.00
C SER A 528 -0.46 -15.46 -14.39
N ASP A 529 -0.78 -16.75 -14.34
CA ASP A 529 -2.13 -17.27 -14.64
C ASP A 529 -3.19 -16.71 -13.70
N THR A 530 -2.86 -16.60 -12.41
CA THR A 530 -3.75 -15.99 -11.41
C THR A 530 -3.97 -14.51 -11.70
N LEU A 531 -2.91 -13.75 -11.99
CA LEU A 531 -3.00 -12.34 -12.38
C LEU A 531 -3.86 -12.16 -13.63
N ILE A 532 -3.62 -12.96 -14.67
CA ILE A 532 -4.42 -12.95 -15.91
C ILE A 532 -5.89 -13.22 -15.58
N ARG A 533 -6.19 -14.20 -14.72
CA ARG A 533 -7.57 -14.53 -14.32
C ARG A 533 -8.26 -13.39 -13.57
N VAL A 534 -7.56 -12.73 -12.64
CA VAL A 534 -8.09 -11.57 -11.91
C VAL A 534 -8.42 -10.44 -12.88
N ILE A 535 -7.44 -10.04 -13.70
CA ILE A 535 -7.59 -8.91 -14.64
C ILE A 535 -8.72 -9.20 -15.63
N THR A 536 -8.77 -10.41 -16.20
CA THR A 536 -9.82 -10.77 -17.16
C THR A 536 -11.22 -10.81 -16.53
N ASN A 537 -11.36 -11.24 -15.27
CA ASN A 537 -12.65 -11.21 -14.56
C ASN A 537 -13.14 -9.78 -14.31
N ILE A 538 -12.23 -8.84 -14.05
CA ILE A 538 -12.56 -7.42 -13.89
C ILE A 538 -13.04 -6.86 -15.24
N LEU A 539 -12.27 -7.08 -16.32
CA LEU A 539 -12.59 -6.55 -17.64
C LEU A 539 -13.89 -7.14 -18.22
N GLN A 540 -14.22 -8.40 -17.93
CA GLN A 540 -15.48 -9.03 -18.36
C GLN A 540 -16.73 -8.36 -17.78
N ARG A 541 -16.60 -7.59 -16.69
CA ARG A 541 -17.67 -6.81 -16.08
C ARG A 541 -17.82 -5.41 -16.69
N GLY A 542 -16.97 -5.06 -17.66
CA GLY A 542 -16.86 -3.70 -18.19
C GLY A 542 -16.16 -2.73 -17.23
N TRP A 543 -15.49 -3.24 -16.19
CA TRP A 543 -14.76 -2.43 -15.22
C TRP A 543 -13.32 -2.20 -15.67
N ILE A 544 -12.72 -1.09 -15.21
CA ILE A 544 -11.32 -0.75 -15.48
C ILE A 544 -10.44 -1.50 -14.47
N CYS A 545 -9.32 -2.08 -14.90
CA CYS A 545 -8.35 -2.69 -14.00
C CYS A 545 -7.07 -1.85 -13.93
N ALA A 546 -6.72 -1.35 -12.74
CA ALA A 546 -5.44 -0.70 -12.48
C ALA A 546 -4.54 -1.66 -11.68
N TRP A 547 -3.65 -2.36 -12.37
CA TRP A 547 -2.75 -3.34 -11.77
C TRP A 547 -1.40 -2.71 -11.44
N SER A 548 -1.02 -2.75 -10.17
CA SER A 548 0.29 -2.29 -9.71
C SER A 548 1.24 -3.45 -9.45
N TYR A 549 2.49 -3.31 -9.90
CA TYR A 549 3.52 -4.34 -9.78
C TYR A 549 4.94 -3.78 -9.89
N SER A 550 5.94 -4.52 -9.38
CA SER A 550 7.36 -4.14 -9.45
C SER A 550 8.14 -4.97 -10.46
N ASN A 551 9.19 -4.41 -11.07
CA ASN A 551 10.17 -5.21 -11.85
C ASN A 551 10.95 -6.23 -11.02
N SER A 552 10.85 -6.17 -9.69
CA SER A 552 11.43 -7.15 -8.77
C SER A 552 10.46 -8.27 -8.38
N GLY A 553 9.22 -8.22 -8.87
CA GLY A 553 8.20 -9.24 -8.67
C GLY A 553 8.51 -10.53 -9.44
N LYS A 554 7.81 -11.60 -9.08
CA LYS A 554 7.99 -12.91 -9.70
C LYS A 554 7.42 -13.01 -11.11
N ALA A 555 6.28 -12.38 -11.38
CA ALA A 555 5.62 -12.51 -12.67
C ALA A 555 6.26 -11.58 -13.72
N ARG A 556 6.42 -12.09 -14.94
CA ARG A 556 6.82 -11.27 -16.10
C ARG A 556 5.65 -10.39 -16.55
N ILE A 557 5.75 -9.10 -16.26
CA ILE A 557 4.70 -8.11 -16.57
C ILE A 557 4.29 -8.16 -18.05
N HIS A 558 5.26 -8.19 -18.98
CA HIS A 558 4.98 -8.20 -20.42
C HIS A 558 4.21 -9.45 -20.90
N GLU A 559 4.45 -10.62 -20.28
CA GLU A 559 3.72 -11.86 -20.60
C GLU A 559 2.28 -11.80 -20.10
N VAL A 560 2.05 -11.23 -18.90
CA VAL A 560 0.70 -11.01 -18.36
C VAL A 560 -0.08 -10.05 -19.25
N ILE A 561 0.50 -8.90 -19.61
CA ILE A 561 -0.13 -7.92 -20.51
C ILE A 561 -0.51 -8.57 -21.85
N ARG A 562 0.43 -9.29 -22.48
CA ARG A 562 0.18 -9.98 -23.76
C ARG A 562 -0.96 -11.00 -23.64
N SER A 563 -0.96 -11.79 -22.57
CA SER A 563 -1.97 -12.84 -22.37
C SER A 563 -3.35 -12.27 -22.06
N VAL A 564 -3.44 -11.16 -21.33
CA VAL A 564 -4.70 -10.44 -21.11
C VAL A 564 -5.23 -9.90 -22.43
N TYR A 565 -4.40 -9.21 -23.20
CA TYR A 565 -4.79 -8.62 -24.49
C TYR A 565 -5.25 -9.68 -25.51
N GLN A 566 -4.60 -10.84 -25.54
CA GLN A 566 -5.01 -11.97 -26.39
C GLN A 566 -6.38 -12.55 -26.01
N LYS A 567 -6.77 -12.47 -24.73
CA LYS A 567 -8.07 -12.95 -24.25
C LYS A 567 -9.18 -11.92 -24.38
N ILE A 568 -8.86 -10.66 -24.10
CA ILE A 568 -9.79 -9.53 -24.12
C ILE A 568 -9.05 -8.37 -24.78
N HIS A 569 -9.50 -8.00 -25.98
CA HIS A 569 -8.96 -6.82 -26.65
C HIS A 569 -9.32 -5.57 -25.85
N CYS A 570 -8.31 -4.87 -25.36
CA CYS A 570 -8.47 -3.74 -24.44
C CYS A 570 -7.43 -2.66 -24.72
N ASP A 571 -7.75 -1.44 -24.29
CA ASP A 571 -6.79 -0.35 -24.26
C ASP A 571 -5.88 -0.50 -23.03
N ILE A 572 -4.58 -0.28 -23.25
CA ILE A 572 -3.55 -0.47 -22.24
C ILE A 572 -2.71 0.80 -22.15
N ARG A 573 -2.64 1.36 -20.94
CA ARG A 573 -1.78 2.50 -20.59
C ARG A 573 -0.87 2.09 -19.45
N SER A 574 0.39 2.48 -19.50
CA SER A 574 1.32 2.18 -18.42
C SER A 574 2.05 3.40 -17.88
N TYR A 575 2.35 3.31 -16.58
CA TYR A 575 3.10 4.30 -15.82
C TYR A 575 4.23 3.57 -15.10
N SER A 576 5.35 4.26 -14.91
CA SER A 576 6.46 3.77 -14.09
C SER A 576 7.01 4.86 -13.19
N VAL A 577 7.55 4.45 -12.04
CA VAL A 577 8.24 5.33 -11.12
C VAL A 577 9.46 4.62 -10.53
N PRO A 578 10.66 5.25 -10.56
CA PRO A 578 11.81 4.76 -9.83
C PRO A 578 11.53 4.78 -8.32
N HIS A 579 11.76 3.67 -7.64
CA HIS A 579 11.55 3.55 -6.20
C HIS A 579 12.77 2.91 -5.51
N VAL A 580 13.02 3.30 -4.27
CA VAL A 580 14.13 2.76 -3.47
C VAL A 580 13.56 1.97 -2.30
N HIS A 581 13.61 0.64 -2.42
CA HIS A 581 13.24 -0.22 -1.30
C HIS A 581 14.37 -0.27 -0.26
N LYS A 582 14.04 0.05 0.99
CA LYS A 582 14.90 -0.24 2.13
C LYS A 582 14.88 -1.76 2.34
N SER A 583 16.02 -2.40 2.16
CA SER A 583 16.14 -3.85 2.34
C SER A 583 16.11 -4.22 3.84
N GLN A 584 15.56 -5.40 4.14
CA GLN A 584 15.49 -5.90 5.51
C GLN A 584 16.90 -6.10 6.09
N GLY A 585 17.07 -5.85 7.39
CA GLY A 585 18.28 -6.20 8.13
C GLY A 585 19.52 -5.32 7.85
N GLY A 586 19.35 -4.13 7.27
CA GLY A 586 20.46 -3.18 7.05
C GLY A 586 21.27 -3.41 5.78
N ALA A 587 20.77 -4.20 4.83
CA ALA A 587 21.38 -4.33 3.51
C ALA A 587 21.29 -3.01 2.70
N LYS A 588 22.06 -2.91 1.60
CA LYS A 588 22.05 -1.73 0.74
C LYS A 588 20.65 -1.52 0.13
N PRO A 589 20.18 -0.26 0.00
CA PRO A 589 18.90 0.03 -0.66
C PRO A 589 18.92 -0.48 -2.10
N LYS A 590 17.83 -1.12 -2.53
CA LYS A 590 17.71 -1.62 -3.92
C LYS A 590 16.85 -0.66 -4.72
N LYS A 591 17.42 -0.11 -5.81
CA LYS A 591 16.64 0.62 -6.83
C LYS A 591 15.78 -0.39 -7.59
N ILE A 592 14.49 -0.13 -7.62
CA ILE A 592 13.49 -0.90 -8.36
C ILE A 592 12.61 0.06 -9.16
N THR A 593 11.82 -0.47 -10.07
CA THR A 593 10.79 0.29 -10.78
C THR A 593 9.44 -0.27 -10.38
N GLU A 594 8.57 0.60 -9.89
CA GLU A 594 7.16 0.29 -9.65
C GLU A 594 6.36 0.71 -10.90
N TYR A 595 5.42 -0.12 -11.30
CA TYR A 595 4.57 0.10 -12.46
C TYR A 595 3.11 0.17 -12.02
N LEU A 596 2.33 0.93 -12.80
CA LEU A 596 0.87 0.85 -12.81
C LEU A 596 0.44 0.62 -14.25
N ILE A 597 -0.30 -0.46 -14.50
CA ILE A 597 -0.83 -0.81 -15.82
C ILE A 597 -2.35 -0.72 -15.73
N ILE A 598 -2.94 0.14 -16.55
CA ILE A 598 -4.38 0.34 -16.63
C ILE A 598 -4.90 -0.37 -17.87
N PHE A 599 -5.84 -1.28 -17.68
CA PHE A 599 -6.58 -1.98 -18.72
C PHE A 599 -8.02 -1.49 -18.72
N SER A 600 -8.53 -1.11 -19.90
CA SER A 600 -9.93 -0.72 -20.09
C SER A 600 -10.48 -1.30 -21.38
N THR A 601 -11.69 -1.87 -21.35
CA THR A 601 -12.40 -2.23 -22.58
C THR A 601 -12.88 -0.96 -23.27
N LYS A 602 -12.79 -0.92 -24.61
CA LYS A 602 -13.45 0.15 -25.36
C LYS A 602 -14.97 0.00 -25.19
N GLU A 603 -15.64 1.08 -24.81
CA GLU A 603 -17.10 1.18 -24.92
C GLU A 603 -17.53 1.20 -26.39
#